data_AF-A0A4Q6AR58-F1
#
_entry.id   AF-A0A4Q6AR58-F1
#
_cell.length_a   1.000
_cell.length_b   1.000
_cell.length_c   1.000
_cell.angle_alpha   90.00
_cell.angle_beta   90.00
_cell.angle_gamma   90.00
#
_symmetry.space_group_name_H-M   'P 1'
#
loop_
_entity.id
_entity.type
_entity.pdbx_description
1 polymer ?
#
loop_
_entity_poly.entity_id
_entity_poly.type
_entity_poly.pdbx_seq_one_letter_code
_entity_poly.pdbx_strand_id
1 'polypeptide(L)'
;MGKHRRCNADEICLRFELELPKVRAVKAVAYSRVSSHDQKKDLLSQGLRLEKYCSENLADFELISDLGSGMNYKKSGLLKLLSRIQTESFTQLILTHKDRLLRFGSEIIFSLCRHHKIEVIILDDSLEKSFEMELSSDVIELMTVFCA
;
A
#
# COMPACT_ATOMS: atom_id res chain seq x y z
N MET A 1 39.26 -6.17 -34.11
CA MET A 1 38.81 -4.89 -33.50
C MET A 1 37.29 -4.78 -33.60
N GLY A 2 36.56 -5.47 -32.71
CA GLY A 2 35.10 -5.43 -32.70
C GLY A 2 34.60 -4.26 -31.88
N LYS A 3 34.34 -3.11 -32.52
CA LYS A 3 33.67 -1.98 -31.86
C LYS A 3 32.21 -2.36 -31.61
N HIS A 4 31.92 -2.91 -30.44
CA HIS A 4 30.58 -2.93 -29.88
C HIS A 4 30.10 -1.48 -29.77
N ARG A 5 29.29 -1.04 -30.72
CA ARG A 5 28.57 0.22 -30.62
C ARG A 5 27.53 0.01 -29.53
N ARG A 6 27.85 0.48 -28.32
CA ARG A 6 26.84 0.76 -27.29
C ARG A 6 25.95 1.85 -27.88
N CYS A 7 24.85 1.48 -28.52
CA CYS A 7 23.87 2.46 -28.99
C CYS A 7 23.16 3.00 -27.75
N ASN A 8 23.33 4.29 -27.49
CA ASN A 8 22.60 4.96 -26.41
C ASN A 8 21.12 5.04 -26.81
N ALA A 9 20.21 4.66 -25.90
CA ALA A 9 18.78 4.61 -26.18
C ALA A 9 18.22 5.99 -26.61
N ASP A 10 18.83 7.06 -26.12
CA ASP A 10 18.49 8.45 -26.46
C ASP A 10 18.69 8.74 -27.96
N GLU A 11 19.76 8.19 -28.55
CA GLU A 11 20.14 8.42 -29.95
C GLU A 11 19.21 7.65 -30.91
N ILE A 12 18.67 6.51 -30.45
CA ILE A 12 17.68 5.73 -31.18
C ILE A 12 16.33 6.46 -31.17
N CYS A 13 15.89 6.96 -30.02
CA CYS A 13 14.61 7.67 -29.92
C CYS A 13 14.58 8.94 -30.78
N LEU A 14 15.66 9.73 -30.76
CA LEU A 14 15.76 10.96 -31.54
C LEU A 14 15.71 10.71 -33.05
N ARG A 15 16.29 9.59 -33.51
CA ARG A 15 16.38 9.24 -34.92
C ARG A 15 15.08 8.66 -35.49
N PHE A 16 14.23 8.10 -34.65
CA PHE A 16 12.95 7.49 -35.06
C PHE A 16 11.73 8.32 -34.69
N GLU A 17 11.90 9.56 -34.19
CA GLU A 17 10.82 10.40 -33.65
C GLU A 17 9.93 9.62 -32.66
N LEU A 18 10.53 8.66 -31.95
CA LEU A 18 9.85 7.91 -30.90
C LEU A 18 9.85 8.79 -29.66
N GLU A 19 8.67 9.10 -29.13
CA GLU A 19 8.59 9.66 -27.78
C GLU A 19 9.31 8.69 -26.83
N LEU A 20 10.32 9.18 -26.11
CA LEU A 20 10.84 8.48 -24.93
C LEU A 20 9.62 8.07 -24.09
N PRO A 21 9.51 6.82 -23.64
CA PRO A 21 8.37 6.41 -22.84
C PRO A 21 8.27 7.40 -21.69
N LYS A 22 7.21 8.22 -21.66
CA LYS A 22 6.90 9.08 -20.51
C LYS A 22 6.93 8.14 -19.32
N VAL A 23 7.99 8.24 -18.51
CA VAL A 23 8.08 7.53 -17.25
C VAL A 23 6.89 8.08 -16.47
N ARG A 24 5.75 7.38 -16.54
CA ARG A 24 4.60 7.69 -15.71
C ARG A 24 5.17 7.67 -14.31
N ALA A 25 5.18 8.82 -13.65
CA ALA A 25 5.63 8.91 -12.27
C ALA A 25 4.92 7.78 -11.52
N VAL A 26 5.72 6.81 -11.09
CA VAL A 26 5.27 5.60 -10.40
C VAL A 26 4.76 6.10 -9.07
N LYS A 27 3.46 6.42 -9.03
CA LYS A 27 2.81 6.86 -7.81
C LYS A 27 2.61 5.62 -6.96
N ALA A 28 3.16 5.63 -5.75
CA ALA A 28 2.88 4.61 -4.76
C ALA A 28 1.77 5.04 -3.81
N VAL A 29 1.07 4.09 -3.21
CA VAL A 29 0.11 4.33 -2.15
C VAL A 29 0.55 3.58 -0.92
N ALA A 30 0.83 4.32 0.15
CA ALA A 30 1.09 3.76 1.46
C ALA A 30 -0.20 3.73 2.27
N TYR A 31 -0.48 2.63 2.98
CA TYR A 31 -1.69 2.50 3.78
C TYR A 31 -1.37 2.11 5.24
N SER A 32 -1.92 2.88 6.19
CA SER A 32 -1.79 2.64 7.63
C SER A 32 -3.15 2.57 8.32
N ARG A 33 -3.24 1.77 9.39
CA ARG A 33 -4.47 1.59 10.16
C ARG A 33 -4.19 1.28 11.62
N VAL A 34 -5.05 1.78 12.49
CA VAL A 34 -5.19 1.33 13.87
C VAL A 34 -6.67 1.11 14.23
N SER A 35 -6.95 0.26 15.21
CA SER A 35 -8.33 -0.10 15.55
C SER A 35 -9.03 0.92 16.45
N SER A 36 -8.30 1.56 17.38
CA SER A 36 -8.85 2.52 18.35
C SER A 36 -8.14 3.88 18.29
N HIS A 37 -8.85 4.93 18.70
CA HIS A 37 -8.29 6.28 18.86
C HIS A 37 -7.14 6.32 19.87
N ASP A 38 -7.16 5.43 20.87
CA ASP A 38 -6.09 5.34 21.88
C ASP A 38 -4.75 4.94 21.26
N GLN A 39 -4.79 4.34 20.07
CA GLN A 39 -3.63 3.92 19.28
C GLN A 39 -3.18 4.99 18.26
N LYS A 40 -3.64 6.24 18.39
CA LYS A 40 -3.28 7.32 17.45
C LYS A 40 -1.77 7.57 17.36
N LYS A 41 -1.03 7.38 18.45
CA LYS A 41 0.44 7.44 18.45
C LYS A 41 1.05 6.35 17.55
N ASP A 42 0.48 5.16 17.56
CA ASP A 42 0.92 4.06 16.72
C ASP A 42 0.61 4.34 15.25
N LEU A 43 -0.53 4.96 14.95
CA LEU A 43 -0.87 5.39 13.58
C LEU A 43 0.14 6.39 13.02
N LEU A 44 0.58 7.35 13.84
CA LEU A 44 1.62 8.32 13.48
C LEU A 44 2.97 7.63 13.25
N SER A 45 3.37 6.74 14.16
CA SER A 45 4.61 5.96 14.02
C SER A 45 4.61 5.09 12.75
N GLN A 46 3.47 4.45 12.44
CA GLN A 46 3.29 3.70 11.19
C GLN A 46 3.38 4.61 9.97
N GLY A 47 2.73 5.78 10.01
CA GLY A 47 2.78 6.79 8.94
C GLY A 47 4.21 7.24 8.67
N LEU A 48 4.94 7.66 9.70
CA LEU A 48 6.33 8.11 9.59
C LEU A 48 7.25 7.02 9.02
N ARG A 49 7.03 5.76 9.40
CA ARG A 49 7.79 4.63 8.86
C ARG A 49 7.53 4.45 7.37
N LEU A 50 6.26 4.47 6.96
CA LEU A 50 5.87 4.37 5.56
C LEU A 50 6.42 5.55 4.75
N GLU A 51 6.30 6.76 5.27
CA GLU A 51 6.83 7.98 4.65
C GLU A 51 8.35 7.91 4.48
N LYS A 52 9.08 7.44 5.51
CA LYS A 52 10.52 7.25 5.43
C LYS A 52 10.88 6.28 4.32
N TYR A 53 10.25 5.10 4.29
CA TYR A 53 10.50 4.10 3.25
C TYR A 53 10.18 4.65 1.85
N CYS A 54 9.04 5.33 1.70
CA CYS A 54 8.62 5.88 0.41
C CYS A 54 9.58 6.99 -0.06
N SER A 55 9.98 7.89 0.83
CA SER A 55 10.89 9.00 0.51
C SER A 55 12.28 8.52 0.08
N GLU A 56 12.73 7.36 0.58
CA GLU A 56 14.03 6.78 0.25
C GLU A 56 14.02 5.99 -1.07
N ASN A 57 12.87 5.41 -1.46
CA ASN A 57 12.79 4.42 -2.55
C ASN A 57 11.92 4.85 -3.74
N LEU A 58 11.09 5.89 -3.59
CA LEU A 58 10.02 6.23 -4.54
C LEU A 58 10.05 7.71 -4.91
N ALA A 59 9.62 8.01 -6.13
CA ALA A 59 9.58 9.39 -6.65
C ALA A 59 8.34 10.18 -6.19
N ASP A 60 7.19 9.50 -6.06
CA ASP A 60 5.93 10.10 -5.61
C ASP A 60 5.11 9.05 -4.84
N PHE A 61 4.47 9.47 -3.75
CA PHE A 61 3.63 8.59 -2.95
C PHE A 61 2.46 9.33 -2.29
N GLU A 62 1.40 8.58 -1.99
CA GLU A 62 0.25 9.07 -1.23
C GLU A 62 0.06 8.21 0.02
N LEU A 63 0.10 8.81 1.20
CA LEU A 63 -0.25 8.14 2.45
C LEU A 63 -1.76 8.22 2.69
N ILE A 64 -2.39 7.05 2.82
CA ILE A 64 -3.78 6.89 3.25
C ILE A 64 -3.76 6.28 4.64
N SER A 65 -4.49 6.88 5.58
CA SER A 65 -4.61 6.37 6.94
C SER A 65 -6.07 6.17 7.31
N ASP A 66 -6.32 5.17 8.14
CA ASP A 66 -7.65 4.83 8.62
C ASP A 66 -7.67 4.53 10.12
N LEU A 67 -8.83 4.78 10.71
CA LEU A 67 -9.11 4.54 12.11
C LEU A 67 -10.35 3.65 12.23
N GLY A 68 -10.18 2.49 12.85
CA GLY A 68 -11.23 1.51 13.05
C GLY A 68 -10.77 0.07 12.85
N SER A 69 -11.61 -0.85 13.32
CA SER A 69 -11.38 -2.29 13.30
C SER A 69 -10.91 -2.81 11.93
N GLY A 70 -10.07 -3.85 11.97
CA GLY A 70 -9.65 -4.59 10.79
C GLY A 70 -10.79 -5.34 10.10
N MET A 71 -11.95 -5.46 10.76
CA MET A 71 -13.18 -6.07 10.24
C MET A 71 -14.15 -5.06 9.60
N ASN A 72 -13.90 -3.75 9.74
CA ASN A 72 -14.74 -2.72 9.12
C ASN A 72 -14.34 -2.48 7.64
N TYR A 73 -15.18 -2.92 6.70
CA TYR A 73 -14.92 -2.74 5.25
C TYR A 73 -15.39 -1.38 4.69
N LYS A 74 -16.01 -0.52 5.50
CA LYS A 74 -16.60 0.76 5.07
C LYS A 74 -15.73 1.98 5.42
N LYS A 75 -14.48 1.77 5.83
CA LYS A 75 -13.55 2.85 6.19
C LYS A 75 -13.26 3.72 4.96
N SER A 76 -13.21 5.04 5.15
CA SER A 76 -13.08 5.99 4.06
C SER A 76 -11.75 5.86 3.33
N GLY A 77 -10.65 5.61 4.04
CA GLY A 77 -9.34 5.35 3.45
C GLY A 77 -9.33 4.07 2.60
N LEU A 78 -9.93 3.00 3.11
CA LEU A 78 -10.06 1.72 2.39
C LEU A 78 -10.91 1.88 1.12
N LEU A 79 -12.05 2.57 1.20
CA LEU A 79 -12.89 2.82 0.02
C LEU A 79 -12.15 3.68 -1.02
N LYS A 80 -11.36 4.66 -0.56
CA LYS A 80 -10.49 5.46 -1.42
C LYS A 80 -9.41 4.61 -2.08
N LEU A 81 -8.77 3.70 -1.34
CA LEU A 81 -7.78 2.77 -1.87
C LEU A 81 -8.41 1.85 -2.94
N LEU A 82 -9.59 1.29 -2.70
CA LEU A 82 -10.29 0.45 -3.67
C LEU A 82 -10.63 1.22 -4.96
N SER A 83 -11.10 2.46 -4.83
CA SER A 83 -11.37 3.35 -5.97
C SER A 83 -10.09 3.67 -6.76
N ARG A 84 -8.96 3.84 -6.06
CA ARG A 84 -7.64 4.06 -6.67
C ARG A 84 -7.13 2.83 -7.44
N ILE A 85 -7.40 1.62 -6.92
CA ILE A 85 -7.04 0.36 -7.57
C ILE A 85 -7.82 0.21 -8.87
N GLN A 86 -9.13 0.45 -8.84
CA GLN A 86 -9.99 0.35 -10.02
C GLN A 86 -9.64 1.36 -11.13
N THR A 87 -9.11 2.52 -10.76
CA THR A 87 -8.70 3.57 -11.70
C THR A 87 -7.26 3.43 -12.18
N GLU A 88 -6.51 2.40 -11.74
CA GLU A 88 -5.10 2.14 -12.08
C GLU A 88 -4.18 3.35 -11.91
N SER A 89 -4.45 4.13 -10.86
CA SER A 89 -3.79 5.43 -10.64
C SER A 89 -2.43 5.33 -9.92
N PHE A 90 -1.98 4.11 -9.61
CA PHE A 90 -0.77 3.85 -8.85
C PHE A 90 -0.24 2.44 -9.16
N THR A 91 1.03 2.19 -8.88
CA THR A 91 1.73 0.94 -9.27
C THR A 91 2.17 0.09 -8.08
N GLN A 92 2.26 0.69 -6.89
CA GLN A 92 2.75 0.01 -5.69
C GLN A 92 1.86 0.33 -4.48
N LEU A 93 1.39 -0.70 -3.78
CA LEU A 93 0.72 -0.62 -2.48
C LEU A 93 1.72 -1.00 -1.39
N ILE A 94 1.92 -0.11 -0.41
CA ILE A 94 2.91 -0.31 0.65
C ILE A 94 2.19 -0.41 1.99
N LEU A 95 2.49 -1.47 2.72
CA LEU A 95 1.93 -1.77 4.03
C LEU A 95 3.06 -2.04 5.03
N THR A 96 2.83 -1.76 6.30
CA THR A 96 3.73 -2.21 7.36
C THR A 96 3.55 -3.70 7.62
N HIS A 97 2.31 -4.17 7.74
CA HIS A 97 1.94 -5.57 7.86
C HIS A 97 0.65 -5.89 7.11
N LYS A 98 0.41 -7.18 6.83
CA LYS A 98 -0.78 -7.66 6.13
C LYS A 98 -2.10 -7.34 6.86
N ASP A 99 -2.10 -7.43 8.19
CA ASP A 99 -3.27 -7.19 9.05
C ASP A 99 -3.66 -5.70 9.15
N ARG A 100 -2.77 -4.80 8.72
CA ARG A 100 -3.02 -3.35 8.73
C ARG A 100 -4.01 -2.95 7.65
N LEU A 101 -4.14 -3.72 6.58
CA LEU A 101 -5.18 -3.48 5.59
C LEU A 101 -6.56 -3.93 6.13
N LEU A 102 -6.69 -5.22 6.38
CA LEU A 102 -7.89 -5.88 6.89
C LEU A 102 -7.49 -7.11 7.70
N ARG A 103 -8.31 -7.48 8.70
CA ARG A 103 -8.11 -8.71 9.48
C ARG A 103 -8.38 -9.95 8.63
N PHE A 104 -9.46 -9.90 7.85
CA PHE A 104 -9.86 -10.94 6.90
C PHE A 104 -10.10 -10.32 5.52
N GLY A 105 -9.93 -11.09 4.45
CA GLY A 105 -10.20 -10.62 3.09
C GLY A 105 -9.10 -9.73 2.47
N SER A 106 -7.96 -9.51 3.13
CA SER A 106 -6.81 -8.81 2.53
C SER A 106 -6.29 -9.50 1.28
N GLU A 107 -6.34 -10.83 1.22
CA GLU A 107 -5.98 -11.62 0.02
C GLU A 107 -6.85 -11.29 -1.21
N ILE A 108 -8.12 -10.92 -1.00
CA ILE A 108 -9.01 -10.53 -2.10
C ILE A 108 -8.52 -9.21 -2.70
N ILE A 109 -8.16 -8.26 -1.84
CA ILE A 109 -7.60 -6.97 -2.28
C ILE A 109 -6.24 -7.18 -2.95
N PHE A 110 -5.37 -8.05 -2.41
CA PHE A 110 -4.09 -8.36 -3.05
C PHE A 110 -4.26 -9.03 -4.40
N SER A 111 -5.28 -9.90 -4.55
CA SER A 111 -5.62 -10.48 -5.85
C SER A 111 -6.09 -9.41 -6.84
N LEU A 112 -6.87 -8.44 -6.38
CA LEU A 112 -7.29 -7.30 -7.21
C LEU A 112 -6.07 -6.44 -7.61
N CYS A 113 -5.16 -6.15 -6.68
CA CYS A 113 -3.91 -5.46 -6.98
C CYS A 113 -3.11 -6.20 -8.07
N ARG A 114 -2.92 -7.52 -7.94
CA ARG A 114 -2.24 -8.34 -8.95
C ARG A 114 -2.89 -8.25 -10.32
N HIS A 115 -4.22 -8.27 -10.36
CA HIS A 115 -4.98 -8.14 -11.62
C HIS A 115 -4.72 -6.79 -12.31
N HIS A 116 -4.63 -5.71 -11.53
CA HIS A 116 -4.31 -4.36 -12.00
C HIS A 116 -2.81 -4.07 -12.10
N LYS A 117 -1.93 -5.08 -12.01
CA LYS A 117 -0.46 -4.94 -12.05
C LYS A 117 0.10 -4.00 -10.98
N ILE A 118 -0.57 -3.95 -9.84
CA ILE A 118 -0.12 -3.23 -8.65
C ILE A 118 0.68 -4.21 -7.78
N GLU A 119 1.93 -3.87 -7.52
CA GLU A 119 2.80 -4.63 -6.63
C GLU A 119 2.47 -4.31 -5.17
N VAL A 120 2.39 -5.32 -4.31
CA VAL A 120 2.14 -5.14 -2.87
C VAL A 120 3.44 -5.38 -2.11
N ILE A 121 3.90 -4.37 -1.39
CA ILE A 121 5.13 -4.39 -0.59
C ILE A 121 4.74 -4.36 0.90
N ILE A 122 5.28 -5.30 1.68
CA ILE A 122 5.06 -5.40 3.13
C ILE A 122 6.40 -5.21 3.83
N LEU A 123 6.53 -4.17 4.66
CA LEU A 123 7.77 -3.75 5.32
C LEU A 123 8.10 -4.53 6.61
N ASP A 124 7.47 -5.69 6.78
CA ASP A 124 7.36 -6.55 7.97
C ASP A 124 8.34 -6.22 9.12
N ASP A 125 7.82 -5.83 10.28
CA ASP A 125 8.64 -5.58 11.47
C ASP A 125 7.91 -5.90 12.76
N SER A 126 8.42 -6.91 13.45
CA SER A 126 7.88 -7.47 14.68
C SER A 126 7.81 -6.42 15.81
N LEU A 127 6.68 -5.71 15.91
CA LEU A 127 6.32 -4.95 17.10
C LEU A 127 4.97 -5.48 17.63
N GLU A 128 5.06 -6.58 18.37
CA GLU A 128 3.95 -7.46 18.78
C GLU A 128 3.00 -6.87 19.83
N LYS A 129 3.31 -5.72 20.45
CA LYS A 129 2.54 -5.21 21.60
C LYS A 129 1.14 -4.68 21.28
N SER A 130 0.92 -4.07 20.10
CA SER A 130 -0.41 -3.55 19.73
C SER A 130 -1.31 -4.62 19.10
N PHE A 131 -0.71 -5.69 18.57
CA PHE A 131 -1.42 -6.75 17.87
C PHE A 131 -2.38 -7.53 18.77
N GLU A 132 -1.95 -7.89 19.99
CA GLU A 132 -2.78 -8.67 20.93
C GLU A 132 -4.05 -7.92 21.35
N MET A 133 -3.93 -6.62 21.65
CA MET A 133 -5.07 -5.77 21.99
C MET A 133 -6.04 -5.64 20.81
N GLU A 134 -5.54 -5.45 19.60
CA GLU A 134 -6.40 -5.42 18.42
C GLU A 134 -7.05 -6.77 18.14
N LEU A 135 -6.34 -7.88 18.36
CA LEU A 135 -6.88 -9.22 18.14
C LEU A 135 -8.03 -9.53 19.10
N SER A 136 -7.89 -9.19 20.38
CA SER A 136 -8.95 -9.39 21.37
C SER A 136 -10.20 -8.57 21.04
N SER A 137 -10.04 -7.30 20.63
CA SER A 137 -11.15 -6.46 20.17
C SER A 137 -11.88 -7.07 18.96
N ASP A 138 -11.14 -7.56 17.97
CA ASP A 138 -11.73 -8.12 16.75
C ASP A 138 -12.47 -9.45 17.05
N VAL A 139 -11.99 -10.26 18.00
CA VAL A 139 -12.71 -11.47 18.45
C VAL A 139 -14.04 -11.11 19.11
N ILE A 140 -14.08 -10.06 19.94
CA ILE A 140 -15.33 -9.61 20.57
C ILE A 140 -16.31 -9.12 19.51
N GLU A 141 -15.84 -8.36 18.51
CA GLU A 141 -16.67 -7.89 17.40
C GLU A 141 -17.23 -9.05 16.59
N LEU A 142 -16.40 -10.05 16.26
CA LEU A 142 -16.83 -11.28 15.60
C LEU A 142 -17.91 -12.00 16.41
N MET A 143 -17.68 -12.25 17.70
CA MET A 143 -18.65 -12.92 18.58
C MET A 143 -19.96 -12.12 18.64
N THR A 144 -19.88 -10.79 18.70
CA THR A 144 -21.07 -9.93 18.70
C THR A 144 -21.87 -10.09 17.41
N VAL A 145 -21.22 -10.15 16.24
CA VAL A 145 -21.89 -10.32 14.95
C VAL A 145 -22.55 -11.70 14.82
N PHE A 146 -21.94 -12.76 15.38
CA PHE A 146 -22.43 -14.14 15.25
C PHE A 146 -23.38 -14.59 16.37
N CYS A 147 -23.33 -13.96 17.54
CA CYS A 147 -24.15 -14.31 18.70
C CYS A 147 -25.29 -13.34 18.98
N ALA A 148 -25.37 -12.21 18.29
CA ALA A 148 -26.50 -11.28 18.37
C ALA A 148 -27.72 -11.75 17.57
#